data_AF-A0A928FHF7-F1
#
_entry.id   AF-A0A928FHF7-F1
#
_cell.length_a   1.000
_cell.length_b   1.000
_cell.length_c   1.000
_cell.angle_alpha   90.00
_cell.angle_beta   90.00
_cell.angle_gamma   90.00
#
_symmetry.space_group_name_H-M   'P 1'
#
loop_
_entity.id
_entity.type
_entity.pdbx_description
1 polymer ?
#
loop_
_entity_poly.entity_id
_entity_poly.type
_entity_poly.pdbx_seq_one_letter_code
_entity_poly.pdbx_strand_id
1 'polypeptide(L)'
;MNENKKVAWLYVALTVVTSAVAVVFQYILLKDYAEVKTGLYPRGSMTPVAFYIFLAIAAILFCTSAFMLRKDLIPGELKRGTWYNGVFCAGGAVAVVFYGIVFFKTCGLFDGLTAFKSINKLEFAGACIAFLVAAYFLAVLFFGKSSSNVVVFLSFFAVLWTLIYLLDLCFDKTVLVNSPAKILRQLSLVFLLVYQLLECRALIGKAKPRLYFVSSCLTVVFMSASVFPELLIWLQGDRMLTLEATCLIYLSALTVYVFTRSIAFAVSSDGDAVVLKSKAAEHKNKPRDDLFSSDDDSE
;
A
#
# COMPACT_ATOMS: atom_id res chain seq x y z
N MET A 1 -21.12 -1.56 -20.12
CA MET A 1 -20.19 -1.58 -18.96
C MET A 1 -20.78 -2.50 -17.90
N ASN A 2 -20.08 -3.59 -17.54
CA ASN A 2 -20.52 -4.54 -16.51
C ASN A 2 -20.83 -3.83 -15.19
N GLU A 3 -21.84 -4.31 -14.46
CA GLU A 3 -22.26 -3.76 -13.16
C GLU A 3 -21.10 -3.71 -12.16
N ASN A 4 -20.27 -4.77 -12.07
CA ASN A 4 -19.08 -4.79 -11.21
C ASN A 4 -18.05 -3.72 -11.56
N LYS A 5 -17.89 -3.40 -12.85
CA LYS A 5 -16.97 -2.36 -13.30
C LYS A 5 -17.48 -0.99 -12.87
N LYS A 6 -18.79 -0.73 -13.02
CA LYS A 6 -19.41 0.50 -12.51
C LYS A 6 -19.17 0.65 -11.00
N VAL A 7 -19.39 -0.42 -10.25
CA VAL A 7 -19.17 -0.44 -8.79
C VAL A 7 -17.71 -0.20 -8.44
N ALA A 8 -16.75 -0.89 -9.08
CA ALA A 8 -15.33 -0.69 -8.83
C ALA A 8 -14.87 0.74 -9.14
N TRP A 9 -15.29 1.30 -10.29
CA TRP A 9 -15.00 2.69 -10.65
C TRP A 9 -15.64 3.71 -9.70
N LEU A 10 -16.85 3.43 -9.21
CA LEU A 10 -17.50 4.26 -8.20
C LEU A 10 -16.63 4.33 -6.93
N TYR A 11 -16.14 3.20 -6.43
CA TYR A 11 -15.26 3.17 -5.25
C TYR A 11 -13.90 3.83 -5.51
N VAL A 12 -13.33 3.70 -6.71
CA VAL A 12 -12.10 4.42 -7.08
C VAL A 12 -12.34 5.93 -7.08
N ALA A 13 -13.42 6.41 -7.70
CA ALA A 13 -13.78 7.83 -7.71
C ALA A 13 -14.03 8.36 -6.28
N LEU A 14 -14.76 7.59 -5.47
CA LEU A 14 -14.99 7.89 -4.06
C LEU A 14 -13.68 7.93 -3.26
N THR A 15 -12.73 7.04 -3.55
CA THR A 15 -11.39 7.04 -2.93
C THR A 15 -10.67 8.35 -3.22
N VAL A 16 -10.67 8.82 -4.49
CA VAL A 16 -10.05 10.10 -4.86
C VAL A 16 -10.68 11.27 -4.12
N VAL A 17 -12.03 11.36 -4.12
CA VAL A 17 -12.76 12.45 -3.46
C VAL A 17 -12.50 12.43 -1.95
N THR A 18 -12.60 11.26 -1.32
CA THR A 18 -12.39 11.11 0.13
C THR A 18 -10.96 11.44 0.52
N SER A 19 -9.96 10.96 -0.24
CA SER A 19 -8.55 11.31 -0.02
C SER A 19 -8.30 12.81 -0.16
N ALA A 20 -8.85 13.46 -1.19
CA ALA A 20 -8.67 14.89 -1.40
C ALA A 20 -9.26 15.70 -0.23
N VAL A 21 -10.48 15.37 0.19
CA VAL A 21 -11.12 15.99 1.37
C VAL A 21 -10.30 15.74 2.63
N ALA A 22 -9.84 14.51 2.85
CA ALA A 22 -9.03 14.18 4.03
C ALA A 22 -7.71 14.95 4.07
N VAL A 23 -7.03 15.09 2.92
CA VAL A 23 -5.76 15.85 2.80
C VAL A 23 -6.00 17.32 3.13
N VAL A 24 -7.02 17.94 2.54
CA VAL A 24 -7.34 19.35 2.79
C VAL A 24 -7.69 19.56 4.26
N PHE A 25 -8.51 18.69 4.83
CA PHE A 25 -8.98 18.85 6.20
C PHE A 25 -7.84 18.65 7.20
N GLN A 26 -7.00 17.63 6.99
CA GLN A 26 -5.82 17.40 7.83
C GLN A 26 -4.76 18.49 7.65
N TYR A 27 -4.58 19.04 6.45
CA TYR A 27 -3.68 20.17 6.22
C TYR A 27 -4.12 21.40 7.02
N ILE A 28 -5.41 21.73 7.02
CA ILE A 28 -5.98 22.80 7.85
C ILE A 28 -5.75 22.52 9.34
N LEU A 29 -5.99 21.28 9.79
CA LEU A 29 -5.76 20.88 11.18
C LEU A 29 -4.28 21.02 11.60
N LEU A 30 -3.35 20.62 10.74
CA LEU A 30 -1.92 20.73 11.03
C LEU A 30 -1.42 22.18 10.97
N LYS A 31 -1.99 23.01 10.11
CA LYS A 31 -1.57 24.42 9.97
C LYS A 31 -2.13 25.32 11.07
N ASP A 32 -3.42 25.19 11.36
CA ASP A 32 -4.15 26.13 12.21
C ASP A 32 -4.27 25.66 13.66
N TYR A 33 -4.14 24.35 13.92
CA TYR A 33 -4.45 23.76 15.24
C TYR A 33 -3.34 22.93 15.85
N ALA A 34 -2.25 22.63 15.14
CA ALA A 34 -1.14 21.89 15.72
C ALA A 34 -0.17 22.84 16.42
N GLU A 35 -0.11 22.78 17.75
CA GLU A 35 1.07 23.26 18.46
C GLU A 35 2.27 22.41 18.02
N VAL A 36 3.14 23.00 17.19
CA VAL A 36 4.28 22.36 16.51
C VAL A 36 5.21 21.58 17.45
N LYS A 37 5.18 21.86 18.76
CA LYS A 37 6.01 21.20 19.78
C LYS A 37 5.33 20.04 20.51
N THR A 38 4.00 19.96 20.56
CA THR A 38 3.26 18.97 21.36
C THR A 38 2.45 18.00 20.51
N GLY A 39 2.11 18.37 19.26
CA GLY A 39 1.30 17.54 18.36
C GLY A 39 -0.13 17.33 18.87
N LEU A 40 -0.61 18.19 19.76
CA LEU A 40 -1.94 18.15 20.35
C LEU A 40 -2.81 19.26 19.75
N TYR A 41 -4.08 18.93 19.53
CA TYR A 41 -5.09 19.90 19.16
C TYR A 41 -5.61 20.64 20.41
N PRO A 42 -6.05 21.91 20.28
CA PRO A 42 -6.61 22.65 21.41
C PRO A 42 -7.85 21.94 21.97
N ARG A 43 -7.92 21.86 23.31
CA ARG A 43 -9.01 21.19 24.04
C ARG A 43 -10.36 21.87 23.72
N GLY A 44 -11.38 21.08 23.41
CA GLY A 44 -12.73 21.55 23.11
C GLY A 44 -12.99 21.90 21.64
N SER A 45 -11.99 21.79 20.76
CA SER A 45 -12.20 21.96 19.32
C SER A 45 -12.98 20.79 18.72
N MET A 46 -14.09 21.09 18.04
CA MET A 46 -14.90 20.08 17.33
C MET A 46 -14.26 19.65 16.01
N THR A 47 -13.33 20.43 15.46
CA THR A 47 -12.75 20.22 14.13
C THR A 47 -11.98 18.89 14.02
N PRO A 48 -11.08 18.53 14.96
CA PRO A 48 -10.40 17.23 14.92
C PRO A 48 -11.39 16.06 15.08
N VAL A 49 -12.39 16.22 15.96
CA VAL A 49 -13.41 15.18 16.20
C VAL A 49 -14.20 14.92 14.92
N ALA A 50 -14.64 15.97 14.22
CA ALA A 50 -15.34 15.85 12.95
C ALA A 50 -14.49 15.14 11.88
N PHE A 51 -13.19 15.43 11.81
CA PHE A 51 -12.27 14.76 10.89
C PHE A 51 -12.15 13.25 11.15
N TYR A 52 -11.97 12.83 12.41
CA TYR A 52 -11.89 11.40 12.72
C TYR A 52 -13.22 10.67 12.54
N ILE A 53 -14.35 11.32 12.82
CA ILE A 53 -15.68 10.77 12.49
C ILE A 53 -15.81 10.59 10.97
N PHE A 54 -15.39 11.58 10.18
CA PHE A 54 -15.37 11.48 8.73
C PHE A 54 -14.53 10.29 8.24
N LEU A 55 -13.31 10.11 8.78
CA LEU A 55 -12.47 8.96 8.44
C LEU A 55 -13.09 7.61 8.84
N ALA A 56 -13.77 7.55 9.99
CA ALA A 56 -14.47 6.35 10.43
C ALA A 56 -15.64 6.01 9.50
N ILE A 57 -16.45 7.00 9.09
CA ILE A 57 -17.54 6.83 8.12
C ILE A 57 -16.98 6.36 6.78
N ALA A 58 -15.89 6.99 6.30
CA ALA A 58 -15.20 6.58 5.08
C ALA A 58 -14.73 5.12 5.17
N ALA A 59 -14.15 4.70 6.30
CA ALA A 59 -13.70 3.34 6.49
C ALA A 59 -14.86 2.33 6.39
N ILE A 60 -15.99 2.61 7.05
CA ILE A 60 -17.20 1.79 6.96
C ILE A 60 -17.70 1.71 5.51
N LEU A 61 -17.73 2.85 4.82
CA LEU A 61 -18.15 2.93 3.42
C LEU A 61 -17.27 2.06 2.51
N PHE A 62 -15.94 2.10 2.63
CA PHE A 62 -15.06 1.24 1.82
C PHE A 62 -15.17 -0.23 2.20
N CYS A 63 -15.46 -0.57 3.46
CA CYS A 63 -15.76 -1.95 3.86
C CYS A 63 -17.00 -2.50 3.16
N THR A 64 -17.99 -1.67 2.80
CA THR A 64 -19.16 -2.13 2.02
C THR A 64 -18.79 -2.64 0.61
N SER A 65 -17.66 -2.22 0.05
CA SER A 65 -17.16 -2.72 -1.24
C SER A 65 -16.85 -4.22 -1.22
N ALA A 66 -16.52 -4.78 -0.06
CA ALA A 66 -16.28 -6.22 0.13
C ALA A 66 -17.51 -7.08 -0.19
N PHE A 67 -18.70 -6.53 0.04
CA PHE A 67 -19.98 -7.20 -0.18
C PHE A 67 -20.49 -6.98 -1.61
N MET A 68 -20.27 -5.78 -2.17
CA MET A 68 -20.80 -5.37 -3.47
C MET A 68 -20.02 -5.94 -4.66
N LEU A 69 -18.72 -6.25 -4.51
CA LEU A 69 -17.91 -6.84 -5.58
C LEU A 69 -18.10 -8.37 -5.64
N ARG A 70 -18.19 -9.00 -6.81
CA ARG A 70 -18.33 -10.48 -6.93
C ARG A 70 -17.10 -11.24 -6.39
N LYS A 71 -17.30 -12.51 -5.99
CA LYS A 71 -16.25 -13.40 -5.45
C LYS A 71 -15.25 -13.86 -6.53
N ASP A 72 -15.71 -13.99 -7.77
CA ASP A 72 -14.99 -14.69 -8.84
C ASP A 72 -14.09 -13.78 -9.69
N LEU A 73 -13.94 -12.51 -9.30
CA LEU A 73 -13.00 -11.59 -9.93
C LEU A 73 -11.60 -12.00 -9.50
N ILE A 74 -10.95 -12.92 -10.21
CA ILE A 74 -9.50 -13.09 -10.07
C ILE A 74 -8.91 -11.68 -10.34
N PRO A 75 -8.08 -11.11 -9.45
CA PRO A 75 -7.46 -9.83 -9.71
C PRO A 75 -6.57 -10.05 -10.94
N GLY A 76 -7.09 -9.67 -12.11
CA GLY A 76 -6.69 -10.24 -13.38
C GLY A 76 -5.20 -10.30 -13.56
N GLU A 77 -4.64 -11.50 -13.40
CA GLU A 77 -3.21 -11.86 -13.48
C GLU A 77 -2.18 -10.75 -13.17
N LEU A 78 -2.42 -9.78 -12.29
CA LEU A 78 -1.63 -8.52 -12.28
C LEU A 78 -1.14 -8.17 -13.71
N LYS A 79 -2.03 -8.19 -14.70
CA LYS A 79 -1.64 -8.18 -16.12
C LYS A 79 -0.66 -7.03 -16.32
N ARG A 80 0.51 -7.38 -16.89
CA ARG A 80 1.69 -6.56 -17.16
C ARG A 80 1.37 -5.09 -16.98
N GLY A 81 1.87 -4.53 -15.88
CA GLY A 81 1.58 -3.17 -15.44
C GLY A 81 1.52 -2.24 -16.64
N THR A 82 0.34 -1.68 -16.88
CA THR A 82 0.17 -0.47 -17.67
C THR A 82 1.34 0.49 -17.40
N TRP A 83 1.80 1.21 -18.43
CA TRP A 83 3.02 2.03 -18.37
C TRP A 83 3.10 2.92 -17.11
N TYR A 84 1.95 3.42 -16.63
CA TYR A 84 1.86 4.20 -15.40
C TYR A 84 2.25 3.41 -14.13
N ASN A 85 1.92 2.12 -14.00
CA ASN A 85 2.39 1.27 -12.90
C ASN A 85 3.93 1.15 -12.92
N GLY A 86 4.52 1.06 -14.12
CA GLY A 86 5.98 1.03 -14.27
C GLY A 86 6.65 2.31 -13.75
N VAL A 87 6.07 3.47 -14.08
CA VAL A 87 6.57 4.78 -13.61
C VAL A 87 6.52 4.87 -12.07
N PHE A 88 5.42 4.45 -11.45
CA PHE A 88 5.30 4.52 -9.98
C PHE A 88 6.12 3.43 -9.26
N CYS A 89 6.34 2.26 -9.86
CA CYS A 89 7.31 1.29 -9.36
C CYS A 89 8.73 1.87 -9.38
N ALA A 90 9.15 2.47 -10.51
CA ALA A 90 10.46 3.10 -10.63
C ALA A 90 10.61 4.25 -9.63
N GLY A 91 9.59 5.11 -9.49
CA GLY A 91 9.56 6.18 -8.51
C GLY A 91 9.66 5.67 -7.07
N GLY A 92 8.93 4.59 -6.73
CA GLY A 92 9.02 3.93 -5.43
C GLY A 92 10.41 3.34 -5.16
N ALA A 93 11.04 2.71 -6.15
CA ALA A 93 12.41 2.21 -6.05
C ALA A 93 13.42 3.34 -5.80
N VAL A 94 13.31 4.44 -6.54
CA VAL A 94 14.19 5.60 -6.35
C VAL A 94 13.98 6.23 -4.97
N ALA A 95 12.74 6.43 -4.54
CA ALA A 95 12.43 7.04 -3.26
C ALA A 95 12.93 6.21 -2.06
N VAL A 96 12.79 4.87 -2.12
CA VAL A 96 13.24 4.00 -1.03
C VAL A 96 14.76 3.85 -0.97
N VAL A 97 15.44 3.86 -2.12
CA VAL A 97 16.91 3.92 -2.19
C VAL A 97 17.39 5.25 -1.62
N PHE A 98 16.75 6.35 -2.01
CA PHE A 98 17.10 7.68 -1.54
C PHE A 98 16.93 7.82 -0.02
N TYR A 99 15.85 7.25 0.55
CA TYR A 99 15.67 7.12 1.99
C TYR A 99 16.85 6.39 2.65
N GLY A 100 17.25 5.22 2.10
CA GLY A 100 18.39 4.46 2.60
C GLY A 100 19.70 5.26 2.56
N ILE A 101 20.01 5.90 1.42
CA ILE A 101 21.24 6.71 1.26
C ILE A 101 21.28 7.87 2.27
N VAL A 102 20.17 8.60 2.43
CA VAL A 102 20.11 9.71 3.39
C VAL A 102 20.30 9.20 4.81
N PHE A 103 19.70 8.05 5.19
CA PHE A 103 19.95 7.43 6.49
C PHE A 103 21.45 7.14 6.72
N PHE A 104 22.12 6.46 5.80
CA PHE A 104 23.55 6.15 5.95
C PHE A 104 24.43 7.38 6.00
N LYS A 105 24.06 8.44 5.26
CA LYS A 105 24.75 9.74 5.33
C LYS A 105 24.53 10.41 6.69
N THR A 106 23.31 10.45 7.21
CA THR A 106 22.98 11.06 8.51
C THR A 106 23.64 10.32 9.67
N CYS A 107 23.79 9.00 9.58
CA CYS A 107 24.49 8.21 10.58
C CYS A 107 26.03 8.33 10.55
N GLY A 108 26.62 9.13 9.65
CA GLY A 108 28.07 9.30 9.56
C GLY A 108 28.80 8.00 9.21
N LEU A 109 28.12 7.04 8.59
CA LEU A 109 28.68 5.72 8.28
C LEU A 109 29.82 5.81 7.25
N PHE A 110 29.85 6.91 6.49
CA PHE A 110 30.91 7.26 5.56
C PHE A 110 32.10 7.99 6.24
N ASP A 111 31.93 8.45 7.49
CA ASP A 111 32.92 9.24 8.23
C ASP A 111 33.67 8.42 9.31
N GLY A 112 33.30 7.16 9.57
CA GLY A 112 34.08 6.21 10.39
C GLY A 112 33.29 5.28 11.33
N LEU A 113 33.94 4.20 11.79
CA LEU A 113 33.36 3.09 12.59
C LEU A 113 32.85 3.47 14.01
N THR A 114 33.15 4.67 14.50
CA THR A 114 32.79 5.10 15.88
C THR A 114 31.33 5.57 16.01
N ALA A 115 30.63 5.82 14.91
CA ALA A 115 29.24 6.30 14.92
C ALA A 115 28.20 5.19 15.23
N PHE A 116 28.57 3.90 15.13
CA PHE A 116 27.64 2.78 15.25
C PHE A 116 27.01 2.59 16.64
N LYS A 117 27.62 3.14 17.70
CA LYS A 117 27.21 2.85 19.09
C LYS A 117 25.93 3.59 19.51
N SER A 118 25.52 4.63 18.77
CA SER A 118 24.35 5.47 19.09
C SER A 118 23.18 5.29 18.11
N ILE A 119 23.28 4.38 17.15
CA ILE A 119 22.26 4.23 16.09
C ILE A 119 21.09 3.40 16.63
N ASN A 120 19.86 3.86 16.37
CA ASN A 120 18.66 3.06 16.60
C ASN A 120 18.72 1.80 15.72
N LYS A 121 18.85 0.63 16.37
CA LYS A 121 19.02 -0.66 15.69
C LYS A 121 17.85 -0.98 14.75
N LEU A 122 16.67 -0.49 15.09
CA LEU A 122 15.45 -0.75 14.33
C LEU A 122 15.43 0.06 13.03
N GLU A 123 15.76 1.35 13.10
CA GLU A 123 15.94 2.20 11.92
C GLU A 123 17.07 1.69 11.01
N PHE A 124 18.19 1.24 11.57
CA PHE A 124 19.29 0.66 10.82
C PHE A 124 18.84 -0.59 10.04
N ALA A 125 18.12 -1.50 10.69
CA ALA A 125 17.54 -2.67 10.02
C ALA A 125 16.57 -2.24 8.90
N GLY A 126 15.73 -1.23 9.15
CA GLY A 126 14.83 -0.66 8.16
C GLY A 126 15.57 -0.09 6.94
N ALA A 127 16.68 0.63 7.14
CA ALA A 127 17.50 1.18 6.07
C ALA A 127 18.19 0.10 5.23
N CYS A 128 18.67 -0.99 5.85
CA CYS A 128 19.21 -2.13 5.10
C CYS A 128 18.11 -2.82 4.26
N ILE A 129 16.93 -3.01 4.84
CA ILE A 129 15.80 -3.65 4.15
C ILE A 129 15.28 -2.76 3.00
N ALA A 130 15.40 -1.43 3.11
CA ALA A 130 14.98 -0.48 2.08
C ALA A 130 15.56 -0.82 0.69
N PHE A 131 16.82 -1.27 0.60
CA PHE A 131 17.41 -1.68 -0.68
C PHE A 131 16.79 -2.95 -1.25
N LEU A 132 16.38 -3.89 -0.40
CA LEU A 132 15.66 -5.09 -0.82
C LEU A 132 14.24 -4.76 -1.28
N VAL A 133 13.62 -3.74 -0.67
CA VAL A 133 12.34 -3.18 -1.15
C VAL A 133 12.52 -2.48 -2.50
N ALA A 134 13.63 -1.78 -2.74
CA ALA A 134 13.94 -1.25 -4.06
C ALA A 134 14.05 -2.36 -5.11
N ALA A 135 14.74 -3.46 -4.76
CA ALA A 135 14.86 -4.63 -5.61
C ALA A 135 13.48 -5.25 -5.90
N TYR A 136 12.55 -5.26 -4.94
CA TYR A 136 11.16 -5.65 -5.17
C TYR A 136 10.51 -4.81 -6.28
N PHE A 137 10.56 -3.48 -6.18
CA PHE A 137 9.96 -2.60 -7.19
C PHE A 137 10.59 -2.76 -8.57
N LEU A 138 11.92 -2.93 -8.63
CA LEU A 138 12.62 -3.23 -9.87
C LEU A 138 12.22 -4.61 -10.43
N ALA A 139 12.10 -5.61 -9.58
CA ALA A 139 11.67 -6.95 -10.00
C ALA A 139 10.23 -6.92 -10.56
N VAL A 140 9.32 -6.17 -9.93
CA VAL A 140 7.97 -5.94 -10.47
C VAL A 140 8.02 -5.23 -11.82
N LEU A 141 8.91 -4.25 -11.99
CA LEU A 141 9.10 -3.50 -13.23
C LEU A 141 9.63 -4.37 -14.38
N PHE A 142 10.68 -5.16 -14.12
CA PHE A 142 11.37 -5.93 -15.17
C PHE A 142 10.70 -7.26 -15.49
N PHE A 143 10.26 -8.01 -14.47
CA PHE A 143 9.77 -9.36 -14.71
C PHE A 143 8.32 -9.38 -15.17
N GLY A 144 7.50 -8.41 -14.74
CA GLY A 144 6.10 -8.25 -15.17
C GLY A 144 5.17 -9.47 -14.97
N LYS A 145 5.70 -10.59 -14.48
CA LYS A 145 5.00 -11.85 -14.19
C LYS A 145 4.82 -11.98 -12.69
N SER A 146 3.56 -12.04 -12.28
CA SER A 146 3.11 -12.16 -10.89
C SER A 146 3.68 -13.37 -10.14
N SER A 147 4.19 -14.40 -10.83
CA SER A 147 4.54 -15.70 -10.25
C SER A 147 6.04 -16.01 -10.19
N SER A 148 6.93 -15.05 -10.47
CA SER A 148 8.36 -15.28 -10.28
C SER A 148 8.66 -15.42 -8.79
N ASN A 149 9.28 -16.54 -8.38
CA ASN A 149 9.69 -16.80 -7.00
C ASN A 149 10.50 -15.63 -6.41
N VAL A 150 11.26 -14.91 -7.25
CA VAL A 150 12.03 -13.73 -6.87
C VAL A 150 11.12 -12.57 -6.45
N VAL A 151 10.07 -12.28 -7.22
CA VAL A 151 9.13 -11.19 -6.91
C VAL A 151 8.35 -11.50 -5.63
N VAL A 152 7.95 -12.76 -5.45
CA VAL A 152 7.30 -13.24 -4.23
C VAL A 152 8.22 -13.07 -3.03
N PHE A 153 9.46 -13.55 -3.11
CA PHE A 153 10.45 -13.41 -2.03
C PHE A 153 10.71 -11.95 -1.68
N LEU A 154 10.93 -11.09 -2.69
CA LEU A 154 11.22 -9.68 -2.48
C LEU A 154 10.04 -8.91 -1.88
N SER A 155 8.80 -9.30 -2.20
CA SER A 155 7.60 -8.66 -1.64
C SER A 155 7.52 -8.76 -0.10
N PHE A 156 8.09 -9.80 0.50
CA PHE A 156 8.15 -9.93 1.97
C PHE A 156 9.00 -8.84 2.62
N PHE A 157 10.02 -8.33 1.94
CA PHE A 157 10.82 -7.22 2.47
C PHE A 157 10.02 -5.91 2.51
N ALA A 158 9.07 -5.70 1.60
CA ALA A 158 8.19 -4.54 1.66
C ALA A 158 7.29 -4.59 2.91
N VAL A 159 6.75 -5.78 3.22
CA VAL A 159 6.00 -6.05 4.46
C VAL A 159 6.87 -5.82 5.69
N LEU A 160 8.08 -6.37 5.69
CA LEU A 160 9.01 -6.27 6.81
C LEU A 160 9.46 -4.82 7.07
N TRP A 161 9.72 -4.06 6.02
CA TRP A 161 10.06 -2.64 6.11
C TRP A 161 8.93 -1.85 6.75
N THR A 162 7.68 -2.03 6.29
CA THR A 162 6.51 -1.35 6.86
C THR A 162 6.31 -1.73 8.32
N LEU A 163 6.51 -3.00 8.67
CA LEU A 163 6.42 -3.48 10.05
C LEU A 163 7.48 -2.82 10.94
N ILE A 164 8.73 -2.75 10.48
CA ILE A 164 9.82 -2.09 11.20
C ILE A 164 9.49 -0.61 11.40
N TYR A 165 9.08 0.09 10.35
CA TYR A 165 8.74 1.51 10.45
C TYR A 165 7.54 1.76 11.40
N LEU A 166 6.54 0.87 11.39
CA LEU A 166 5.44 0.92 12.36
C LEU A 166 5.92 0.70 13.80
N LEU A 167 6.81 -0.27 14.03
CA LEU A 167 7.38 -0.52 15.35
C LEU A 167 8.21 0.67 15.84
N ASP A 168 9.00 1.27 14.95
CA ASP A 168 9.79 2.47 15.25
C ASP A 168 8.89 3.61 15.71
N LEU A 169 7.83 3.88 14.94
CA LEU A 169 6.83 4.88 15.28
C LEU A 169 6.10 4.56 16.60
N CYS A 170 5.82 3.29 16.89
CA CYS A 170 5.18 2.87 18.13
C CYS A 170 6.08 3.08 19.36
N PHE A 171 7.38 2.81 19.23
CA PHE A 171 8.34 2.92 20.33
C PHE A 171 9.02 4.29 20.45
N ASP A 172 8.83 5.17 19.46
CA ASP A 172 9.30 6.53 19.52
C ASP A 172 8.67 7.27 20.72
N LYS A 173 9.53 7.81 21.60
CA LYS A 173 9.14 8.54 22.80
C LYS A 173 9.20 10.06 22.63
N THR A 174 9.66 10.55 21.47
CA THR A 174 9.81 11.98 21.21
C THR A 174 8.47 12.70 21.05
N VAL A 175 7.47 11.99 20.52
CA VAL A 175 6.09 12.46 20.39
C VAL A 175 5.19 11.70 21.37
N LEU A 176 4.25 12.41 22.01
CA LEU A 176 3.24 11.80 22.87
C LEU A 176 2.58 10.60 22.17
N VAL A 177 2.52 9.47 22.88
CA VAL A 177 1.93 8.22 22.36
C VAL A 177 0.50 8.43 21.87
N ASN A 178 -0.25 9.30 22.56
CA ASN A 178 -1.64 9.60 22.25
C ASN A 178 -1.81 10.78 21.29
N SER A 179 -0.75 11.21 20.58
CA SER A 179 -0.91 12.30 19.62
C SER A 179 -1.81 11.83 18.46
N PRO A 180 -2.87 12.58 18.11
CA PRO A 180 -3.81 12.13 17.09
C PRO A 180 -3.16 11.93 15.71
N ALA A 181 -2.16 12.74 15.37
CA ALA A 181 -1.39 12.60 14.13
C ALA A 181 -0.57 11.28 14.11
N LYS A 182 0.06 10.92 15.25
CA LYS A 182 0.80 9.66 15.38
C LYS A 182 -0.11 8.45 15.27
N ILE A 183 -1.27 8.49 15.93
CA ILE A 183 -2.28 7.42 15.82
C ILE A 183 -2.76 7.26 14.37
N LEU A 184 -3.04 8.38 13.68
CA LEU A 184 -3.43 8.35 12.27
C LEU A 184 -2.33 7.72 11.39
N ARG A 185 -1.07 8.09 11.62
CA ARG A 185 0.06 7.51 10.89
C ARG A 185 0.21 6.01 11.17
N GLN A 186 0.14 5.58 12.44
CA GLN A 186 0.16 4.16 12.80
C GLN A 186 -0.97 3.39 12.12
N LEU A 187 -2.19 3.92 12.14
CA LEU A 187 -3.35 3.31 11.49
C LEU A 187 -3.16 3.22 9.97
N SER A 188 -2.61 4.26 9.33
CA SER A 188 -2.30 4.24 7.90
C SER A 188 -1.27 3.17 7.53
N LEU A 189 -0.24 2.98 8.37
CA LEU A 189 0.76 1.92 8.18
C LEU A 189 0.18 0.52 8.42
N VAL A 190 -0.78 0.36 9.33
CA VAL A 190 -1.50 -0.91 9.52
C VAL A 190 -2.30 -1.26 8.27
N PHE A 191 -3.03 -0.31 7.67
CA PHE A 191 -3.71 -0.56 6.40
C PHE A 191 -2.75 -0.89 5.27
N LEU A 192 -1.63 -0.16 5.16
CA LEU A 192 -0.56 -0.46 4.20
C LEU A 192 -0.01 -1.88 4.37
N LEU A 193 0.24 -2.30 5.61
CA LEU A 193 0.72 -3.65 5.92
C LEU A 193 -0.31 -4.72 5.49
N VAL A 194 -1.59 -4.51 5.78
CA VAL A 194 -2.68 -5.40 5.35
C VAL A 194 -2.74 -5.48 3.82
N TYR A 195 -2.63 -4.34 3.13
CA TYR A 195 -2.58 -4.30 1.67
C TYR A 195 -1.38 -5.07 1.12
N GLN A 196 -0.17 -4.86 1.65
CA GLN A 196 1.05 -5.55 1.21
C GLN A 196 0.96 -7.06 1.45
N LEU A 197 0.38 -7.50 2.57
CA LEU A 197 0.12 -8.92 2.81
C LEU A 197 -0.86 -9.50 1.78
N LEU A 198 -1.91 -8.76 1.42
CA LEU A 198 -2.85 -9.18 0.38
C LEU A 198 -2.20 -9.19 -1.02
N GLU A 199 -1.26 -8.28 -1.28
CA GLU A 199 -0.43 -8.25 -2.48
C GLU A 199 0.48 -9.48 -2.54
N CYS A 200 1.20 -9.82 -1.47
CA CYS A 200 1.99 -11.05 -1.37
C CYS A 200 1.13 -12.29 -1.64
N ARG A 201 -0.08 -12.35 -1.06
CA ARG A 201 -1.02 -13.45 -1.31
C ARG A 201 -1.46 -13.53 -2.77
N ALA A 202 -1.63 -12.39 -3.43
CA ALA A 202 -1.93 -12.33 -4.86
C ALA A 202 -0.76 -12.85 -5.70
N LEU A 203 0.47 -12.48 -5.36
CA LEU A 203 1.70 -12.98 -6.02
C LEU A 203 1.89 -14.50 -5.86
N ILE A 204 1.49 -15.07 -4.72
CA ILE A 204 1.52 -16.53 -4.45
C ILE A 204 0.34 -17.28 -5.14
N GLY A 205 -0.58 -16.56 -5.80
CA GLY A 205 -1.75 -17.16 -6.46
C GLY A 205 -2.92 -17.48 -5.54
N LYS A 206 -2.87 -17.07 -4.26
CA LYS A 206 -3.97 -17.22 -3.28
C LYS A 206 -4.72 -15.90 -3.06
N ALA A 207 -5.03 -15.23 -4.16
CA ALA A 207 -5.59 -13.89 -4.17
C ALA A 207 -6.99 -13.83 -3.53
N LYS A 208 -7.24 -12.77 -2.75
CA LYS A 208 -8.56 -12.43 -2.21
C LYS A 208 -8.99 -11.07 -2.77
N PRO A 209 -9.60 -11.01 -3.96
CA PRO A 209 -9.81 -9.77 -4.73
C PRO A 209 -10.59 -8.70 -3.97
N ARG A 210 -11.66 -9.11 -3.27
CA ARG A 210 -12.50 -8.21 -2.46
C ARG A 210 -11.69 -7.53 -1.37
N LEU A 211 -10.96 -8.31 -0.57
CA LEU A 211 -10.15 -7.78 0.51
C LEU A 211 -8.99 -6.94 -0.03
N TYR A 212 -8.37 -7.38 -1.13
CA TYR A 212 -7.31 -6.62 -1.80
C TYR A 212 -7.82 -5.23 -2.22
N PHE A 213 -8.97 -5.16 -2.88
CA PHE A 213 -9.56 -3.88 -3.30
C PHE A 213 -9.95 -2.99 -2.12
N VAL A 214 -10.64 -3.55 -1.11
CA VAL A 214 -11.01 -2.82 0.13
C VAL A 214 -9.76 -2.26 0.80
N SER A 215 -8.74 -3.10 0.99
CA SER A 215 -7.48 -2.67 1.60
C SER A 215 -6.78 -1.60 0.78
N SER A 216 -6.79 -1.67 -0.56
CA SER A 216 -6.19 -0.63 -1.39
C SER A 216 -6.87 0.72 -1.23
N CYS A 217 -8.21 0.75 -1.18
CA CYS A 217 -8.96 2.00 -1.00
C CYS A 217 -8.70 2.60 0.38
N LEU A 218 -8.77 1.77 1.44
CA LEU A 218 -8.47 2.20 2.81
C LEU A 218 -7.04 2.71 2.94
N THR A 219 -6.05 1.97 2.43
CA THR A 219 -4.65 2.39 2.43
C THR A 219 -4.49 3.73 1.74
N VAL A 220 -5.08 3.92 0.56
CA VAL A 220 -4.98 5.20 -0.17
C VAL A 220 -5.57 6.36 0.64
N VAL A 221 -6.75 6.19 1.24
CA VAL A 221 -7.38 7.27 2.04
C VAL A 221 -6.56 7.60 3.28
N PHE A 222 -6.22 6.60 4.10
CA PHE A 222 -5.52 6.83 5.36
C PHE A 222 -4.08 7.29 5.16
N MET A 223 -3.36 6.74 4.17
CA MET A 223 -2.01 7.19 3.83
C MET A 223 -2.02 8.59 3.22
N SER A 224 -3.01 8.90 2.36
CA SER A 224 -3.12 10.25 1.79
C SER A 224 -3.37 11.27 2.90
N ALA A 225 -4.28 10.96 3.82
CA ALA A 225 -4.60 11.79 4.97
C ALA A 225 -3.40 11.99 5.90
N SER A 226 -2.53 10.99 6.07
CA SER A 226 -1.39 11.10 6.99
C SER A 226 -0.14 11.72 6.36
N VAL A 227 0.17 11.41 5.10
CA VAL A 227 1.47 11.73 4.47
C VAL A 227 1.46 13.05 3.70
N PHE A 228 0.45 13.29 2.84
CA PHE A 228 0.46 14.47 1.97
C PHE A 228 0.36 15.81 2.72
N PRO A 229 -0.45 15.96 3.79
CA PRO A 229 -0.50 17.19 4.56
C PRO A 229 0.86 17.58 5.16
N GLU A 230 1.57 16.61 5.74
CA GLU A 230 2.90 16.81 6.29
C GLU A 230 3.93 17.15 5.19
N LEU A 231 3.85 16.47 4.05
CA LEU A 231 4.69 16.76 2.89
C LEU A 231 4.45 18.17 2.35
N LEU A 232 3.19 18.62 2.27
CA LEU A 232 2.83 19.98 1.84
C LEU A 232 3.36 21.04 2.80
N ILE A 233 3.27 20.81 4.11
CA ILE A 233 3.83 21.69 5.12
C ILE A 233 5.36 21.73 5.04
N TRP A 234 6.00 20.57 4.82
CA TRP A 234 7.43 20.50 4.61
C TRP A 234 7.88 21.28 3.37
N LEU A 235 7.17 21.14 2.25
CA LEU A 235 7.46 21.87 1.00
C LEU A 235 7.27 23.39 1.12
N GLN A 236 6.41 23.85 2.04
CA GLN A 236 6.21 25.28 2.32
C GLN A 236 7.27 25.86 3.25
N GLY A 237 7.98 25.01 3.99
CA GLY A 237 9.07 25.42 4.85
C GLY A 237 10.40 25.43 4.10
N ASP A 238 11.25 26.41 4.41
CA ASP A 238 12.64 26.44 3.93
C ASP A 238 13.49 25.46 4.75
N ARG A 239 13.15 24.17 4.67
CA ARG A 239 13.71 23.10 5.51
C ARG A 239 14.71 22.26 4.74
N MET A 240 15.85 21.99 5.37
CA MET A 240 16.84 21.03 4.86
C MET A 240 16.21 19.65 4.68
N LEU A 241 16.76 18.88 3.73
CA LEU A 241 16.36 17.50 3.47
C LEU A 241 16.66 16.64 4.71
N THR A 242 15.62 16.25 5.44
CA THR A 242 15.70 15.36 6.61
C THR A 242 15.35 13.92 6.24
N LEU A 243 15.74 12.97 7.09
CA LEU A 243 15.35 11.56 6.99
C LEU A 243 13.82 11.38 7.01
N GLU A 244 13.13 12.18 7.81
CA GLU A 244 11.66 12.18 7.87
C GLU A 244 11.05 12.59 6.52
N ALA A 245 11.59 13.64 5.88
CA ALA A 245 11.12 14.10 4.58
C ALA A 245 11.29 13.04 3.48
N THR A 246 12.42 12.32 3.45
CA THR A 246 12.63 11.23 2.49
C THR A 246 11.69 10.05 2.74
N CYS A 247 11.38 9.76 4.00
CA CYS A 247 10.35 8.78 4.35
C CYS A 247 8.96 9.22 3.85
N LEU A 248 8.57 10.49 4.05
CA LEU A 248 7.30 11.02 3.52
C LEU A 248 7.22 10.91 2.00
N ILE A 249 8.31 11.23 1.29
CA ILE A 249 8.41 11.07 -0.17
C ILE A 249 8.18 9.60 -0.55
N TYR A 250 8.85 8.67 0.12
CA TYR A 250 8.67 7.24 -0.15
C TYR A 250 7.24 6.75 0.13
N LEU A 251 6.67 7.10 1.27
CA LEU A 251 5.28 6.74 1.62
C LEU A 251 4.27 7.35 0.66
N SER A 252 4.55 8.55 0.13
CA SER A 252 3.71 9.17 -0.91
C SER A 252 3.79 8.39 -2.23
N ALA A 253 5.00 7.97 -2.65
CA ALA A 253 5.20 7.14 -3.83
C ALA A 253 4.49 5.79 -3.70
N LEU A 254 4.56 5.16 -2.52
CA LEU A 254 3.80 3.95 -2.19
C LEU A 254 2.29 4.18 -2.29
N THR A 255 1.79 5.29 -1.76
CA THR A 255 0.36 5.61 -1.80
C THR A 255 -0.14 5.70 -3.24
N VAL A 256 0.63 6.36 -4.11
CA VAL A 256 0.29 6.46 -5.53
C VAL A 256 0.39 5.09 -6.22
N TYR A 257 1.40 4.28 -5.89
CA TYR A 257 1.49 2.89 -6.37
C TYR A 257 0.25 2.06 -5.97
N VAL A 258 -0.19 2.10 -4.71
CA VAL A 258 -1.41 1.38 -4.28
C VAL A 258 -2.64 1.88 -5.04
N PHE A 259 -2.72 3.19 -5.29
CA PHE A 259 -3.80 3.78 -6.07
C PHE A 259 -3.80 3.32 -7.53
N THR A 260 -2.64 3.23 -8.18
CA THR A 260 -2.59 2.75 -9.57
C THR A 260 -2.98 1.27 -9.68
N ARG A 261 -2.78 0.50 -8.60
CA ARG A 261 -3.21 -0.90 -8.49
C ARG A 261 -4.72 -1.03 -8.29
N SER A 262 -5.36 -0.12 -7.54
CA SER A 262 -6.83 -0.10 -7.44
C SER A 262 -7.49 0.30 -8.76
N ILE A 263 -6.90 1.21 -9.54
CA ILE A 263 -7.32 1.52 -10.91
C ILE A 263 -7.17 0.28 -11.81
N ALA A 264 -6.01 -0.39 -11.76
CA ALA A 264 -5.78 -1.59 -12.56
C ALA A 264 -6.81 -2.70 -12.26
N PHE A 265 -7.22 -2.85 -11.00
CA PHE A 265 -8.30 -3.74 -10.60
C PHE A 265 -9.67 -3.31 -11.18
N ALA A 266 -9.99 -2.01 -11.15
CA ALA A 266 -11.23 -1.50 -11.74
C ALA A 266 -11.27 -1.68 -13.26
N VAL A 267 -10.12 -1.56 -13.94
CA VAL A 267 -9.99 -1.79 -15.39
C VAL A 267 -10.14 -3.27 -15.74
N SER A 268 -9.50 -4.17 -15.00
CA SER A 268 -9.50 -5.62 -15.30
C SER A 268 -10.83 -6.31 -14.99
N SER A 269 -11.71 -5.67 -14.21
CA SER A 269 -13.03 -6.18 -13.85
C SER A 269 -13.98 -6.51 -15.03
N ASP A 270 -13.64 -6.10 -16.26
CA ASP A 270 -14.37 -6.40 -17.50
C ASP A 270 -13.92 -7.71 -18.20
N GLY A 271 -12.67 -8.16 -18.03
CA GLY A 271 -12.02 -9.09 -18.97
C GLY A 271 -12.07 -10.58 -18.59
N ASP A 272 -12.04 -10.93 -17.31
CA ASP A 272 -11.80 -12.32 -16.90
C ASP A 272 -13.08 -13.15 -16.68
N ALA A 273 -14.25 -12.50 -16.64
CA ALA A 273 -15.54 -13.18 -16.60
C ALA A 273 -15.87 -13.93 -17.91
N VAL A 274 -15.29 -13.49 -19.04
CA VAL A 274 -15.46 -14.14 -20.35
C VAL A 274 -14.52 -15.33 -20.49
N VAL A 275 -13.27 -15.23 -20.01
CA VAL A 275 -12.26 -16.29 -20.07
C VAL A 275 -12.54 -17.43 -19.08
N LEU A 276 -13.06 -17.13 -17.89
CA LEU A 276 -13.48 -18.17 -16.95
C LEU A 276 -14.72 -18.93 -17.44
N LYS A 277 -15.66 -18.25 -18.11
CA LYS A 277 -16.80 -18.92 -18.76
C LYS A 277 -16.35 -19.80 -19.93
N SER A 278 -15.37 -19.36 -20.73
CA SER A 278 -14.87 -20.18 -21.85
C SER A 278 -14.10 -21.40 -21.35
N LYS A 279 -13.19 -21.24 -20.36
CA LYS A 279 -12.45 -22.37 -19.78
C LYS A 279 -13.34 -23.34 -19.00
N ALA A 280 -14.36 -22.84 -18.28
CA ALA A 280 -15.32 -23.70 -17.61
C ALA A 280 -16.24 -24.44 -18.59
N ALA A 281 -16.60 -23.83 -19.73
CA ALA A 281 -17.33 -24.50 -20.80
C ALA A 281 -16.47 -25.56 -21.51
N GLU A 282 -15.19 -25.28 -21.72
CA GLU A 282 -14.22 -26.20 -22.33
C GLU A 282 -13.93 -27.42 -21.44
N HIS A 283 -13.85 -27.23 -20.11
CA HIS A 283 -13.68 -28.33 -19.15
C HIS A 283 -14.95 -29.17 -18.95
N LYS A 284 -16.13 -28.64 -19.29
CA LYS A 284 -17.42 -29.33 -19.24
C LYS A 284 -17.74 -30.10 -20.52
N ASN A 285 -17.11 -29.73 -21.64
CA ASN A 285 -17.24 -30.38 -22.95
C ASN A 285 -16.12 -31.39 -23.24
N LYS A 286 -15.22 -31.67 -22.30
CA LYS A 286 -14.27 -32.77 -22.45
C LYS A 286 -15.03 -34.09 -22.24
N PRO A 287 -15.18 -34.94 -23.27
CA PRO A 287 -15.88 -36.22 -23.11
C PRO A 287 -15.15 -37.08 -22.08
N ARG A 288 -15.91 -37.72 -21.20
CA ARG A 288 -15.43 -38.70 -20.21
C ARG A 288 -15.16 -40.02 -20.96
N ASP A 289 -14.08 -40.08 -21.73
CA ASP A 289 -13.74 -41.30 -22.49
C ASP A 289 -12.73 -42.20 -21.76
N ASP A 290 -12.26 -41.83 -20.56
CA ASP A 290 -11.14 -42.54 -19.91
C ASP A 290 -11.53 -43.35 -18.65
N LEU A 291 -12.79 -43.81 -18.51
CA LEU A 291 -13.23 -44.53 -17.29
C LEU A 291 -13.78 -45.95 -17.50
N PHE A 292 -13.73 -46.48 -18.73
CA PHE A 292 -14.03 -47.89 -19.00
C PHE A 292 -13.17 -48.44 -20.14
N SER A 293 -11.90 -48.74 -19.84
CA SER A 293 -11.21 -49.85 -20.49
C SER A 293 -10.97 -50.92 -19.42
N SER A 294 -11.94 -51.82 -19.31
CA SER A 294 -11.81 -53.09 -18.63
C SER A 294 -10.81 -53.96 -19.40
N ASP A 295 -9.59 -54.06 -18.90
CA ASP A 295 -8.71 -55.19 -19.21
C ASP A 295 -8.83 -56.18 -18.05
N ASP A 296 -9.94 -56.93 -18.06
CA ASP A 296 -9.91 -58.34 -17.69
C ASP A 296 -9.64 -59.07 -19.00
N ASP A 297 -8.51 -59.77 -19.09
CA ASP A 297 -8.48 -61.12 -19.66
C ASP A 297 -7.17 -61.80 -19.26
N SER A 298 -7.36 -62.85 -18.49
CA SER A 298 -6.43 -63.89 -18.09
C SER A 298 -6.00 -64.76 -19.27
N GLU A 299 -4.69 -65.01 -19.40
CA GLU A 299 -4.04 -66.33 -19.53
C GLU A 299 -2.51 -66.21 -19.43
#